data_AF-A0A0F0HIY6-F1
#
_entry.id   AF-A0A0F0HIY6-F1
#
_cell.length_a   1.000
_cell.length_b   1.000
_cell.length_c   1.000
_cell.angle_alpha   90.00
_cell.angle_beta   90.00
_cell.angle_gamma   90.00
#
_symmetry.space_group_name_H-M   'P 1'
#
loop_
_entity.id
_entity.type
_entity.pdbx_description
1 polymer ?
#
loop_
_entity_poly.entity_id
_entity_poly.type
_entity_poly.pdbx_seq_one_letter_code
_entity_poly.pdbx_strand_id
1 'polypeptide(L)'
;MTDAQHAARLLAQRAHEVGRSSGQERHGLLRWLGCWRLTRSVTAELDMPWRDEASGERSGWRQRTAYSDGEFAFGVDYQVCRECGLGWVEQPYTVPEFERCGLASAGLAALRAEYPGLAWHTLGGHFAESRGFWAAVGAGVTGAYEQRRLCPHVSRAERREARPAGRSWPG
;
A
#
# COMPACT_ATOMS: atom_id res chain seq x y z
N MET A 1 0.12 -23.82 -15.31
CA MET A 1 0.86 -22.70 -14.70
C MET A 1 1.58 -22.01 -15.83
N THR A 2 1.30 -20.73 -16.06
CA THR A 2 1.91 -19.95 -17.14
C THR A 2 3.29 -19.44 -16.72
N ASP A 3 4.11 -19.04 -17.69
CA ASP A 3 5.40 -18.40 -17.42
C ASP A 3 5.21 -17.12 -16.59
N ALA A 4 4.15 -16.36 -16.85
CA ALA A 4 3.80 -15.16 -16.11
C ALA A 4 3.43 -15.46 -14.63
N GLN A 5 2.73 -16.56 -14.36
CA GLN A 5 2.47 -17.02 -12.99
C GLN A 5 3.72 -17.52 -12.28
N HIS A 6 4.67 -18.12 -13.02
CA HIS A 6 5.97 -18.49 -12.48
C HIS A 6 6.76 -17.23 -12.10
N ALA A 7 6.82 -16.23 -13.00
CA ALA A 7 7.46 -14.94 -12.74
C ALA A 7 6.85 -14.24 -11.52
N ALA A 8 5.53 -14.22 -11.38
CA ALA A 8 4.85 -13.65 -10.22
C ALA A 8 5.22 -14.33 -8.89
N ARG A 9 5.49 -15.65 -8.90
CA ARG A 9 5.95 -16.37 -7.70
C ARG A 9 7.39 -16.03 -7.34
N LEU A 10 8.27 -15.87 -8.35
CA LEU A 10 9.63 -15.39 -8.13
C LEU A 10 9.62 -13.95 -7.61
N LEU A 11 8.75 -13.10 -8.16
CA LEU A 11 8.52 -11.74 -7.72
C LEU A 11 8.10 -11.68 -6.24
N ALA A 12 7.21 -12.57 -5.80
CA ALA A 12 6.80 -12.67 -4.41
C ALA A 12 7.97 -12.98 -3.46
N GLN A 13 8.95 -13.78 -3.87
CA GLN A 13 10.13 -14.09 -3.06
C GLN A 13 11.04 -12.87 -2.85
N ARG A 14 10.95 -11.89 -3.75
CA ARG A 14 11.75 -10.66 -3.74
C ARG A 14 11.03 -9.47 -3.09
N ALA A 15 9.97 -9.71 -2.32
CA ALA A 15 9.19 -8.64 -1.67
C ALA A 15 9.98 -7.76 -0.68
N HIS A 16 11.18 -8.18 -0.28
CA HIS A 16 12.10 -7.44 0.55
C HIS A 16 13.02 -6.49 -0.25
N GLU A 17 13.12 -6.65 -1.58
CA GLU A 17 13.96 -5.85 -2.46
C GLU A 17 13.18 -4.63 -2.97
N VAL A 18 13.15 -3.57 -2.16
CA VAL A 18 12.22 -2.46 -2.34
C VAL A 18 12.96 -1.17 -2.66
N GLY A 19 12.62 -0.58 -3.80
CA GLY A 19 12.99 0.79 -4.12
C GLY A 19 12.08 1.79 -3.40
N ARG A 20 12.64 2.79 -2.72
CA ARG A 20 11.88 3.86 -2.06
C ARG A 20 12.15 5.21 -2.72
N SER A 21 11.10 5.89 -3.15
CA SER A 21 11.21 7.30 -3.50
C SER A 21 10.92 8.16 -2.26
N SER A 22 11.74 9.19 -2.07
CA SER A 22 11.62 10.19 -1.00
C SER A 22 10.59 11.28 -1.34
N GLY A 23 9.92 11.16 -2.48
CA GLY A 23 9.12 12.21 -3.12
C GLY A 23 7.98 12.73 -2.25
N GLN A 24 8.17 13.94 -1.74
CA GLN A 24 7.11 14.87 -1.37
C GLN A 24 6.51 15.43 -2.68
N GLU A 25 5.54 14.77 -3.30
CA GLU A 25 4.93 15.28 -4.54
C GLU A 25 3.38 15.32 -4.55
N ARG A 26 2.90 16.57 -4.57
CA ARG A 26 1.71 17.15 -5.20
C ARG A 26 0.54 16.21 -5.53
N HIS A 27 -0.52 16.38 -4.74
CA HIS A 27 -1.90 15.94 -5.00
C HIS A 27 -2.36 16.26 -6.43
N GLY A 28 -2.45 15.23 -7.28
CA GLY A 28 -3.22 15.24 -8.51
C GLY A 28 -4.60 14.63 -8.26
N LEU A 29 -5.63 15.45 -8.33
CA LEU A 29 -7.02 15.07 -8.07
C LEU A 29 -7.56 14.26 -9.25
N LEU A 30 -7.38 12.94 -9.25
CA LEU A 30 -8.04 12.03 -10.20
C LEU A 30 -8.64 10.85 -9.44
N ARG A 31 -9.96 10.97 -9.25
CA ARG A 31 -10.84 9.94 -8.69
C ARG A 31 -11.62 9.36 -9.87
N TRP A 32 -11.46 8.09 -10.22
CA TRP A 32 -12.48 7.40 -11.01
C TRP A 32 -12.51 5.88 -10.85
N LEU A 33 -13.70 5.36 -11.08
CA LEU A 33 -14.26 4.09 -10.64
C LEU A 33 -13.59 2.85 -11.29
N GLY A 34 -13.09 1.94 -10.46
CA GLY A 34 -13.07 0.51 -10.79
C GLY A 34 -12.03 0.00 -11.79
N CYS A 35 -11.13 0.83 -12.32
CA CYS A 35 -10.04 0.35 -13.17
C CYS A 35 -8.76 1.16 -12.94
N TRP A 36 -7.72 0.43 -12.53
CA TRP A 36 -6.36 0.87 -12.21
C TRP A 36 -5.58 1.35 -13.45
N ARG A 37 -6.15 2.25 -14.26
CA ARG A 37 -5.41 2.80 -15.41
C ARG A 37 -4.86 4.19 -15.11
N LEU A 38 -3.53 4.20 -14.98
CA LEU A 38 -2.61 5.24 -15.44
C LEU A 38 -2.62 6.55 -14.65
N THR A 39 -2.01 6.50 -13.47
CA THR A 39 -0.88 7.43 -13.27
C THR A 39 0.39 6.62 -13.26
N ARG A 40 1.05 6.57 -14.42
CA ARG A 40 2.48 6.31 -14.48
C ARG A 40 3.12 7.49 -13.74
N SER A 41 3.27 7.36 -12.42
CA SER A 41 4.18 8.22 -11.68
C SER A 41 5.50 8.12 -12.42
N VAL A 42 5.96 9.27 -12.94
CA VAL A 42 7.26 9.37 -13.62
C VAL A 42 8.32 9.31 -12.53
N THR A 43 8.50 8.15 -11.94
CA THR A 43 9.65 7.75 -11.14
C THR A 43 10.27 6.57 -11.88
N ALA A 44 10.83 6.87 -13.05
CA ALA A 44 11.61 5.97 -13.88
C ALA A 44 12.96 5.56 -13.22
N GLU A 45 13.15 5.79 -11.92
CA GLU A 45 14.45 5.64 -11.23
C GLU A 45 14.57 4.39 -10.36
N LEU A 46 13.50 3.63 -10.15
CA LEU A 46 13.57 2.38 -9.38
C LEU A 46 13.42 1.20 -10.33
N ASP A 47 14.53 0.70 -10.83
CA ASP A 47 14.66 -0.62 -11.50
C ASP A 47 14.41 -1.80 -10.53
N MET A 48 13.69 -1.52 -9.44
CA MET A 48 13.35 -2.46 -8.40
C MET A 48 11.96 -3.02 -8.68
N PRO A 49 11.79 -4.34 -8.63
CA PRO A 49 10.52 -5.00 -8.91
C PRO A 49 9.45 -4.67 -7.85
N TRP A 50 9.86 -4.32 -6.63
CA TRP A 50 9.01 -3.76 -5.60
C TRP A 50 9.34 -2.29 -5.38
N ARG A 51 8.29 -1.47 -5.26
CA ARG A 51 8.41 -0.02 -5.08
C ARG A 51 7.54 0.47 -3.94
N ASP A 52 8.01 1.50 -3.28
CA ASP A 52 7.36 2.12 -2.15
C ASP A 52 7.38 3.64 -2.35
N GLU A 53 6.19 4.19 -2.55
CA GLU A 53 5.96 5.57 -3.00
C GLU A 53 4.86 6.21 -2.15
N ALA A 54 4.68 7.53 -2.27
CA ALA A 54 3.51 8.18 -1.68
C ALA A 54 2.21 7.65 -2.33
N SER A 55 1.18 7.42 -1.53
CA SER A 55 -0.13 6.99 -2.06
C SER A 55 -0.76 8.12 -2.89
N GLY A 56 -1.16 7.80 -4.11
CA GLY A 56 -1.92 8.73 -4.96
C GLY A 56 -3.37 8.92 -4.51
N GLU A 57 -3.91 7.96 -3.74
CA GLU A 57 -5.31 7.95 -3.32
C GLU A 57 -5.52 8.53 -1.92
N ARG A 58 -4.52 8.41 -1.04
CA ARG A 58 -4.61 8.75 0.37
C ARG A 58 -3.49 9.67 0.82
N SER A 59 -3.84 10.92 1.13
CA SER A 59 -2.92 11.92 1.65
C SER A 59 -2.18 11.43 2.90
N GLY A 60 -0.85 11.50 2.91
CA GLY A 60 -0.02 11.07 4.04
C GLY A 60 0.17 9.55 4.17
N TRP A 61 -0.40 8.75 3.25
CA TRP A 61 -0.19 7.29 3.19
C TRP A 61 0.91 6.97 2.17
N ARG A 62 1.38 5.72 2.24
CA ARG A 62 2.32 5.16 1.27
C ARG A 62 1.69 4.00 0.54
N GLN A 63 2.13 3.74 -0.68
CA GLN A 63 1.69 2.62 -1.49
C GLN A 63 2.88 1.69 -1.77
N ARG A 64 2.73 0.42 -1.41
CA ARG A 64 3.67 -0.64 -1.78
C ARG A 64 3.16 -1.32 -3.05
N THR A 65 3.95 -1.30 -4.10
CA THR A 65 3.60 -1.89 -5.41
C THR A 65 4.64 -2.90 -5.87
N ALA A 66 4.20 -3.85 -6.69
CA ALA A 66 5.05 -4.81 -7.37
C ALA A 66 4.80 -4.74 -8.88
N TYR A 67 5.86 -4.85 -9.66
CA TYR A 67 5.83 -4.87 -11.12
C TYR A 67 6.49 -6.16 -11.62
N SER A 68 5.84 -6.83 -12.57
CA SER A 68 6.39 -7.97 -13.31
C SER A 68 6.63 -7.54 -14.75
N ASP A 69 7.86 -7.66 -15.23
CA ASP A 69 8.26 -7.25 -16.59
C ASP A 69 7.83 -5.81 -16.96
N GLY A 70 7.87 -4.90 -15.98
CA GLY A 70 7.47 -3.50 -16.13
C GLY A 70 5.96 -3.25 -16.06
N GLU A 71 5.14 -4.30 -15.96
CA GLU A 71 3.69 -4.20 -15.80
C GLU A 71 3.28 -4.31 -14.33
N PHE A 72 2.23 -3.58 -13.97
CA PHE A 72 1.69 -3.57 -12.62
C PHE A 72 1.14 -4.96 -12.25
N ALA A 73 1.58 -5.51 -11.11
CA ALA A 73 1.17 -6.83 -10.65
C ALA A 73 0.38 -6.80 -9.33
N PHE A 74 0.79 -5.96 -8.39
CA PHE A 74 0.18 -5.86 -7.06
C PHE A 74 0.37 -4.47 -6.45
N GLY A 75 -0.58 -4.04 -5.63
CA GLY A 75 -0.54 -2.78 -4.89
C GLY A 75 -1.30 -2.88 -3.57
N VAL A 76 -0.81 -2.16 -2.55
CA VAL A 76 -1.50 -1.97 -1.27
C VAL A 76 -1.12 -0.62 -0.67
N ASP A 77 -2.13 0.13 -0.22
CA ASP A 77 -1.92 1.33 0.57
C ASP A 77 -1.69 0.97 2.02
N TYR A 78 -0.78 1.69 2.67
CA TYR A 78 -0.51 1.49 4.08
C TYR A 78 -0.15 2.78 4.80
N GLN A 79 -0.36 2.76 6.12
CA GLN A 79 0.04 3.83 7.00
C GLN A 79 0.52 3.30 8.33
N VAL A 80 1.54 3.96 8.91
CA VAL A 80 2.13 3.54 10.18
C VAL A 80 2.13 4.67 11.19
N CYS A 81 1.87 4.33 12.45
CA CYS A 81 2.05 5.21 13.59
C CYS A 81 2.97 4.54 14.59
N ARG A 82 4.26 4.89 14.55
CA ARG A 82 5.26 4.35 15.47
C ARG A 82 4.96 4.72 16.93
N GLU A 83 4.41 5.90 17.17
CA GLU A 83 4.03 6.36 18.52
C GLU A 83 2.96 5.46 19.17
N CYS A 84 2.00 4.97 18.38
CA CYS A 84 0.95 4.09 18.89
C CYS A 84 1.26 2.60 18.74
N GLY A 85 2.34 2.25 18.05
CA GLY A 85 2.60 0.86 17.66
C GLY A 85 1.53 0.29 16.71
N LEU A 86 0.97 1.11 15.81
CA LEU A 86 -0.13 0.71 14.91
C LEU A 86 0.25 0.84 13.44
N GLY A 87 -0.21 -0.11 12.62
CA GLY A 87 -0.17 -0.07 11.17
C GLY A 87 -1.56 -0.32 10.57
N TRP A 88 -1.85 0.32 9.45
CA TRP A 88 -3.06 0.09 8.65
C TRP A 88 -2.68 -0.29 7.23
N VAL A 89 -3.44 -1.19 6.63
CA VAL A 89 -3.37 -1.49 5.20
C VAL A 89 -4.77 -1.40 4.60
N GLU A 90 -4.86 -0.88 3.38
CA GLU A 90 -6.12 -0.73 2.64
C GLU A 90 -5.92 -1.06 1.17
N GLN A 91 -7.02 -1.46 0.53
CA GLN A 91 -7.10 -1.67 -0.92
C GLN A 91 -6.01 -2.59 -1.51
N PRO A 92 -5.69 -3.77 -0.89
CA PRO A 92 -4.81 -4.71 -1.55
C PRO A 92 -5.46 -5.21 -2.83
N TYR A 93 -4.71 -5.17 -3.93
CA TYR A 93 -5.18 -5.64 -5.22
C TYR A 93 -4.04 -6.34 -5.94
N THR A 94 -4.35 -7.52 -6.45
CA THR A 94 -3.48 -8.28 -7.37
C THR A 94 -4.24 -8.38 -8.68
N VAL A 95 -3.55 -8.18 -9.81
CA VAL A 95 -4.20 -8.40 -11.11
C VAL A 95 -4.65 -9.86 -11.22
N PRO A 96 -5.82 -10.16 -11.82
CA PRO A 96 -6.41 -11.50 -11.82
C PRO A 96 -5.47 -12.62 -12.28
N GLU A 97 -4.60 -12.34 -13.26
CA GLU A 97 -3.62 -13.30 -13.77
C GLU A 97 -2.61 -13.78 -12.70
N PHE A 98 -2.26 -12.91 -11.75
CA PHE A 98 -1.28 -13.16 -10.70
C PHE A 98 -1.90 -13.47 -9.35
N GLU A 99 -3.23 -13.56 -9.27
CA GLU A 99 -3.89 -14.04 -8.07
C GLU A 99 -3.38 -15.42 -7.66
N ARG A 100 -3.37 -15.68 -6.36
CA ARG A 100 -2.86 -16.95 -5.77
C ARG A 100 -1.39 -17.26 -6.10
N CYS A 101 -0.62 -16.30 -6.62
CA CYS A 101 0.83 -16.40 -6.78
C CYS A 101 1.62 -15.89 -5.57
N GLY A 102 0.93 -15.45 -4.50
CA GLY A 102 1.53 -15.09 -3.22
C GLY A 102 1.96 -13.63 -3.08
N LEU A 103 1.77 -12.79 -4.11
CA LEU A 103 2.17 -11.38 -4.11
C LEU A 103 1.61 -10.60 -2.91
N ALA A 104 0.30 -10.69 -2.66
CA ALA A 104 -0.32 -9.98 -1.54
C ALA A 104 0.22 -10.43 -0.18
N SER A 105 0.33 -11.74 0.05
CA SER A 105 0.87 -12.28 1.30
C SER A 105 2.33 -11.87 1.52
N ALA A 106 3.15 -11.89 0.46
CA ALA A 106 4.55 -11.51 0.51
C ALA A 106 4.74 -10.02 0.76
N GLY A 107 3.99 -9.16 0.05
CA GLY A 107 4.03 -7.70 0.24
C GLY A 107 3.64 -7.30 1.67
N LEU A 108 2.56 -7.89 2.21
CA LEU A 108 2.15 -7.67 3.59
C LEU A 108 3.19 -8.20 4.60
N ALA A 109 3.78 -9.36 4.35
CA ALA A 109 4.83 -9.90 5.22
C ALA A 109 6.09 -9.02 5.23
N ALA A 110 6.50 -8.51 4.07
CA ALA A 110 7.63 -7.58 3.95
C ALA A 110 7.37 -6.28 4.73
N LEU A 111 6.16 -5.69 4.62
CA LEU A 111 5.79 -4.53 5.42
C LEU A 111 5.89 -4.81 6.92
N ARG A 112 5.43 -5.97 7.40
CA ARG A 112 5.55 -6.34 8.82
C ARG A 112 7.00 -6.48 9.27
N ALA A 113 7.86 -7.04 8.42
CA ALA A 113 9.29 -7.17 8.69
C ALA A 113 10.00 -5.81 8.76
N GLU A 114 9.60 -4.85 7.92
CA GLU A 114 10.13 -3.48 7.91
C GLU A 114 9.71 -2.65 9.12
N TYR A 115 8.55 -2.96 9.70
CA TYR A 115 8.01 -2.26 10.88
C TYR A 115 7.69 -3.27 12.00
N PRO A 116 8.74 -3.84 12.64
CA PRO A 116 8.54 -4.82 13.70
C PRO A 116 7.84 -4.19 14.91
N GLY A 117 7.01 -4.99 15.59
CA GLY A 117 6.32 -4.58 16.81
C GLY A 117 5.02 -3.79 16.62
N LEU A 118 4.62 -3.47 15.38
CA LEU A 118 3.31 -2.85 15.13
C LEU A 118 2.17 -3.88 15.16
N ALA A 119 1.01 -3.46 15.68
CA ALA A 119 -0.27 -4.15 15.47
C ALA A 119 -0.91 -3.66 14.17
N TRP A 120 -1.23 -4.60 13.28
CA TRP A 120 -1.70 -4.33 11.92
C TRP A 120 -3.21 -4.50 11.79
N HIS A 121 -3.83 -3.50 11.17
CA HIS A 121 -5.28 -3.34 11.07
C HIS A 121 -5.72 -2.97 9.65
N THR A 122 -7.03 -3.00 9.43
CA THR A 122 -7.69 -2.38 8.26
C THR A 122 -8.64 -1.28 8.74
N LEU A 123 -9.00 -0.33 7.89
CA LEU A 123 -10.13 0.58 8.07
C LEU A 123 -11.47 -0.07 7.72
N GLY A 124 -11.42 -1.16 6.97
CA GLY A 124 -12.55 -2.08 6.78
C GLY A 124 -13.35 -1.86 5.49
N GLY A 125 -12.87 -1.01 4.56
CA GLY A 125 -13.58 -0.67 3.31
C GLY A 125 -13.91 -1.88 2.42
N HIS A 126 -13.16 -2.98 2.56
CA HIS A 126 -13.32 -4.23 1.79
C HIS A 126 -13.24 -5.49 2.69
N PHE A 127 -13.53 -5.37 3.98
CA PHE A 127 -13.33 -6.47 4.92
C PHE A 127 -14.30 -7.64 4.71
N ALA A 128 -15.57 -7.35 4.41
CA ALA A 128 -16.62 -8.35 4.31
C ALA A 128 -16.43 -9.31 3.12
N GLU A 129 -16.03 -8.78 1.97
CA GLU A 129 -15.85 -9.55 0.71
C GLU A 129 -14.57 -10.41 0.73
N SER A 130 -13.57 -9.99 1.51
CA SER A 130 -12.24 -10.62 1.54
C SER A 130 -11.89 -11.23 2.91
N ARG A 131 -12.90 -11.61 3.71
CA ARG A 131 -12.70 -12.14 5.08
C ARG A 131 -11.74 -13.32 5.13
N GLY A 132 -11.84 -14.25 4.17
CA GLY A 132 -10.96 -15.41 4.09
C GLY A 132 -9.49 -15.03 3.84
N PHE A 133 -9.27 -14.06 2.96
CA PHE A 133 -7.94 -13.50 2.72
C PHE A 133 -7.35 -12.86 3.99
N TRP A 134 -8.11 -11.98 4.65
CA TRP A 134 -7.66 -11.29 5.86
C TRP A 134 -7.38 -12.26 7.02
N ALA A 135 -8.23 -13.27 7.21
CA ALA A 135 -8.00 -14.31 8.20
C ALA A 135 -6.69 -15.08 7.93
N ALA A 136 -6.41 -15.41 6.67
CA ALA A 136 -5.20 -16.12 6.30
C ALA A 136 -3.93 -15.27 6.51
N VAL A 137 -3.92 -14.02 6.04
CA VAL A 137 -2.72 -13.15 6.18
C VAL A 137 -2.55 -12.56 7.57
N GLY A 138 -3.62 -12.53 8.38
CA GLY A 138 -3.63 -12.07 9.77
C GLY A 138 -3.28 -13.14 10.80
N ALA A 139 -3.21 -14.42 10.41
CA ALA A 139 -2.84 -15.49 11.32
C ALA A 139 -1.43 -15.25 11.92
N GLY A 140 -1.36 -15.19 13.25
CA GLY A 140 -0.11 -14.92 13.98
C GLY A 140 0.38 -13.46 13.91
N VAL A 141 -0.41 -12.53 13.35
CA VAL A 141 -0.08 -11.11 13.27
C VAL A 141 -0.82 -10.36 14.38
N THR A 142 -0.10 -9.56 15.18
CA THR A 142 -0.72 -8.68 16.17
C THR A 142 -1.72 -7.74 15.49
N GLY A 143 -2.95 -7.68 16.02
CA GLY A 143 -4.05 -6.92 15.42
C GLY A 143 -4.82 -7.65 14.31
N ALA A 144 -4.25 -8.75 13.78
CA ALA A 144 -4.88 -9.70 12.85
C ALA A 144 -5.61 -9.08 11.64
N TYR A 145 -5.23 -7.87 11.24
CA TYR A 145 -5.94 -7.07 10.23
C TYR A 145 -7.42 -6.79 10.58
N GLU A 146 -7.77 -6.86 11.87
CA GLU A 146 -9.09 -6.46 12.35
C GLU A 146 -9.34 -4.98 12.08
N GLN A 147 -10.62 -4.66 11.86
CA GLN A 147 -11.02 -3.29 11.59
C GLN A 147 -10.72 -2.39 12.80
N ARG A 148 -10.00 -1.29 12.56
CA ARG A 148 -9.69 -0.29 13.58
C ARG A 148 -9.63 1.10 12.96
N ARG A 149 -10.26 2.08 13.60
CA ARG A 149 -10.15 3.51 13.21
C ARG A 149 -8.71 3.99 13.32
N LEU A 150 -8.34 4.97 12.50
CA LEU A 150 -7.05 5.66 12.61
C LEU A 150 -6.86 6.28 13.99
N CYS A 151 -5.62 6.23 14.48
CA CYS A 151 -5.29 6.93 15.71
C CYS A 151 -5.29 8.47 15.50
N PRO A 152 -5.38 9.27 16.58
CA PRO A 152 -5.33 10.71 16.49
C PRO A 152 -4.06 11.26 15.82
N HIS A 153 -2.90 10.60 15.95
CA HIS A 153 -1.65 11.05 15.33
C HIS A 153 -1.73 11.03 13.80
N VAL A 154 -2.20 9.91 13.24
CA VAL A 154 -2.41 9.78 11.79
C VAL A 154 -3.54 10.69 11.32
N SER A 155 -4.69 10.67 12.01
CA SER A 155 -5.86 11.47 11.63
C SER A 155 -5.55 12.98 11.61
N ARG A 156 -4.67 13.45 12.51
CA ARG A 156 -4.22 14.85 12.56
C ARG A 156 -3.25 15.16 11.42
N ALA A 157 -2.34 14.24 11.09
CA ALA A 157 -1.41 14.39 9.97
C ALA A 157 -2.18 14.51 8.64
N GLU A 158 -3.13 13.62 8.38
CA GLU A 158 -4.00 13.67 7.19
C GLU A 158 -4.70 15.02 7.04
N ARG A 159 -5.23 15.58 8.14
CA ARG A 159 -5.90 16.89 8.12
C ARG A 159 -4.96 18.07 7.86
N ARG A 160 -3.69 17.98 8.29
CA ARG A 160 -2.70 19.03 8.03
C ARG A 160 -2.30 19.03 6.56
N GLU A 161 -2.14 17.84 5.99
CA GLU A 161 -1.69 17.65 4.61
C GLU A 161 -2.80 17.93 3.60
N ALA A 162 -4.07 17.65 3.96
CA ALA A 162 -5.24 18.01 3.17
C ALA A 162 -5.57 19.52 3.16
N ARG A 163 -4.92 20.35 3.99
CA ARG A 163 -5.16 21.80 4.00
C ARG A 163 -4.40 22.42 2.82
N PRO A 164 -5.08 22.99 1.80
CA PRO A 164 -4.38 23.67 0.72
C PRO A 164 -3.55 24.82 1.31
N ALA A 165 -2.30 24.97 0.85
CA ALA A 165 -1.46 26.10 1.20
C ALA A 165 -2.23 27.38 0.89
N GLY A 166 -2.70 28.06 1.93
CA GLY A 166 -3.51 29.25 1.80
C GLY A 166 -2.69 30.31 1.08
N ARG A 167 -3.21 30.84 -0.04
CA ARG A 167 -2.70 32.07 -0.63
C ARG A 167 -2.91 33.17 0.42
N SER A 168 -1.82 33.69 0.97
CA SER A 168 -1.83 34.95 1.68
C SER A 168 -2.20 36.04 0.68
N TRP A 169 -3.37 36.66 0.85
CA TRP A 169 -3.69 37.91 0.18
C TRP A 169 -3.03 39.04 0.97
N PRO A 170 -2.21 39.91 0.34
CA PRO A 170 -1.80 41.14 1.01
C PRO A 170 -3.03 42.05 1.11
N GLY A 171 -3.28 42.56 2.31
CA GLY A 171 -4.22 43.65 2.55
C GLY A 171 -3.64 45.00 2.18
#